data_AF-A0A7C3IE72-F1
#
_entry.id   AF-A0A7C3IE72-F1
#
_cell.length_a   1.000
_cell.length_b   1.000
_cell.length_c   1.000
_cell.angle_alpha   90.00
_cell.angle_beta   90.00
_cell.angle_gamma   90.00
#
_symmetry.space_group_name_H-M   'P 1'
#
loop_
_entity.id
_entity.type
_entity.pdbx_description
1 polymer ?
#
loop_
_entity_poly.entity_id
_entity_poly.type
_entity_poly.pdbx_seq_one_letter_code
_entity_poly.pdbx_strand_id
1 'polypeptide(L)'
;MILNFKTMVALVLVVAGGYYAYSLYFPDVDTGDVAKLLRSHRRAEPGAQAVLKHRIMTTYDPSRDYATIFRALDSPSPATQALAIEVLTEKVERRAVPKLVEILSDPTRADFVREVAAAAMGTLDVREALPRLVELTDTAEPPAVRSAAHNALVKMTGAGAQVKFGPSSREQWTLWLRTQQFGGTR
;
A
#
# COMPACT_ATOMS: atom_id res chain seq x y z
N MET A 1 -34.69 -24.99 12.53
CA MET A 1 -34.02 -25.51 13.73
C MET A 1 -34.01 -24.39 14.77
N ILE A 2 -34.80 -24.50 15.84
CA ILE A 2 -34.86 -23.47 16.90
C ILE A 2 -33.79 -23.82 17.94
N LEU A 3 -32.84 -22.92 18.19
CA LEU A 3 -31.83 -23.10 19.23
C LEU A 3 -32.46 -23.03 20.63
N ASN A 4 -32.02 -23.90 21.55
CA ASN A 4 -32.51 -23.87 22.92
C ASN A 4 -31.85 -22.72 23.71
N PHE A 5 -32.50 -22.32 24.80
CA PHE A 5 -32.06 -21.18 25.64
C PHE A 5 -30.63 -21.34 26.16
N LYS A 6 -30.20 -22.55 26.57
CA LYS A 6 -28.84 -22.79 27.05
C LYS A 6 -27.80 -22.57 25.95
N THR A 7 -28.07 -23.03 24.73
CA THR A 7 -27.19 -22.80 23.58
C THR A 7 -27.14 -21.32 23.20
N MET A 8 -28.26 -20.60 23.28
CA MET A 8 -28.28 -19.15 23.07
C MET A 8 -27.43 -18.40 24.10
N VAL A 9 -27.56 -18.71 25.40
CA VAL A 9 -26.75 -18.09 26.46
C VAL A 9 -25.26 -18.39 26.28
N ALA A 10 -24.91 -19.64 25.94
CA ALA A 10 -23.52 -20.01 25.68
C ALA A 10 -22.93 -19.23 24.50
N LEU A 11 -23.67 -19.07 23.39
CA LEU A 11 -23.24 -18.26 22.24
C LEU A 11 -23.05 -16.79 22.61
N VAL A 12 -23.98 -16.20 23.37
CA VAL A 12 -23.85 -14.81 23.81
C VAL A 12 -22.63 -14.61 24.69
N LEU A 13 -22.34 -15.54 25.61
CA LEU A 13 -21.15 -15.44 26.47
C LEU A 13 -19.85 -15.62 25.70
N VAL A 14 -19.80 -16.52 24.72
CA VAL A 14 -18.63 -16.69 23.85
C VAL A 14 -18.41 -15.45 22.99
N VAL A 15 -19.47 -14.90 22.41
CA VAL A 15 -19.41 -13.67 21.61
C VAL A 15 -19.04 -12.47 22.48
N ALA A 16 -19.64 -12.31 23.65
CA ALA A 16 -19.35 -11.22 24.57
C ALA A 16 -17.94 -11.32 25.14
N GLY A 17 -17.46 -12.53 25.48
CA GLY A 17 -16.08 -12.76 25.91
C GLY A 17 -15.08 -12.49 24.80
N GLY A 18 -15.39 -12.91 23.57
CA GLY A 18 -14.60 -12.61 22.38
C GLY A 18 -14.56 -11.11 22.09
N TYR A 19 -15.69 -10.41 22.15
CA TYR A 19 -15.78 -8.97 21.98
C TYR A 19 -15.06 -8.21 23.10
N TYR A 20 -15.18 -8.66 24.35
CA TYR A 20 -14.49 -8.06 25.49
C TYR A 20 -12.97 -8.20 25.36
N ALA A 21 -12.48 -9.41 25.05
CA ALA A 21 -11.07 -9.63 24.75
C ALA A 21 -10.63 -8.76 23.56
N TYR A 22 -11.40 -8.73 22.47
CA TYR A 22 -11.12 -7.88 21.32
C TYR A 22 -11.02 -6.40 21.68
N SER A 23 -11.97 -5.87 22.48
CA SER A 23 -11.97 -4.48 22.93
C SER A 23 -10.80 -4.14 23.88
N LEU A 24 -10.33 -5.11 24.68
CA LEU A 24 -9.15 -4.96 25.53
C LEU A 24 -7.86 -4.91 24.71
N TYR A 25 -7.75 -5.75 23.69
CA TYR A 25 -6.58 -5.79 22.79
C TYR A 25 -6.57 -4.64 21.78
N PHE A 26 -7.74 -4.08 21.44
CA PHE A 26 -7.93 -3.07 20.41
C PHE A 26 -8.84 -1.91 20.87
N PRO A 27 -8.46 -1.15 21.91
CA PRO A 27 -9.34 -0.17 22.54
C PRO A 27 -9.81 0.95 21.60
N ASP A 28 -9.05 1.25 20.55
CA ASP A 28 -9.37 2.30 19.59
C ASP A 28 -10.06 1.79 18.32
N VAL A 29 -10.20 0.49 18.10
CA VAL A 29 -10.65 -0.01 16.78
C VAL A 29 -12.10 0.36 16.45
N ASP A 30 -12.94 0.55 17.46
CA ASP A 30 -14.32 0.98 17.26
C ASP A 30 -14.43 2.49 16.97
N THR A 31 -13.33 3.25 17.05
CA THR A 31 -13.33 4.69 16.76
C THR A 31 -13.52 4.98 15.27
N GLY A 32 -14.13 6.14 14.98
CA GLY A 32 -14.20 6.73 13.64
C GLY A 32 -13.03 7.67 13.34
N ASP A 33 -12.14 7.90 14.32
CA ASP A 33 -11.02 8.85 14.24
C ASP A 33 -9.78 8.16 13.64
N VAL A 34 -9.52 8.45 12.36
CA VAL A 34 -8.38 7.92 11.61
C VAL A 34 -7.04 8.28 12.27
N ALA A 35 -6.92 9.45 12.91
CA ALA A 35 -5.68 9.84 13.58
C ALA A 35 -5.40 8.99 14.82
N LYS A 36 -6.43 8.61 15.59
CA LYS A 36 -6.30 7.64 16.69
C LYS A 36 -5.89 6.28 16.15
N LEU A 37 -6.60 5.77 15.15
CA LEU A 37 -6.29 4.47 14.55
C LEU A 37 -4.86 4.38 14.03
N LEU A 38 -4.33 5.42 13.37
CA LEU A 38 -2.94 5.46 12.91
C LEU A 38 -1.94 5.46 14.07
N ARG A 39 -2.22 6.19 15.16
CA ARG A 39 -1.37 6.18 16.36
C ARG A 39 -1.33 4.80 17.00
N SER A 40 -2.44 4.08 17.00
CA SER A 40 -2.53 2.72 17.53
C SER A 40 -1.83 1.75 16.58
N HIS A 41 -1.99 1.90 15.26
CA HIS A 41 -1.32 1.09 14.24
C HIS A 41 0.20 1.16 14.40
N ARG A 42 0.73 2.37 14.59
CA ARG A 42 2.16 2.61 14.77
C ARG A 42 2.80 1.85 15.95
N ARG A 43 2.01 1.58 17.00
CA ARG A 43 2.49 0.91 18.23
C ARG A 43 2.09 -0.56 18.30
N ALA A 44 1.29 -1.01 17.34
CA ALA A 44 0.73 -2.34 17.32
C ALA A 44 1.71 -3.35 16.71
N GLU A 45 1.67 -4.58 17.21
CA GLU A 45 2.30 -5.75 16.59
C GLU A 45 1.67 -6.08 15.22
N PRO A 46 2.36 -6.82 14.32
CA PRO A 46 1.89 -7.05 12.95
C PRO A 46 0.46 -7.59 12.82
N GLY A 47 0.05 -8.52 13.70
CA GLY A 47 -1.31 -9.06 13.69
C GLY A 47 -2.38 -8.00 13.99
N ALA A 48 -2.05 -7.08 14.91
CA ALA A 48 -2.93 -5.98 15.28
C ALA A 48 -2.95 -4.84 14.24
N GLN A 49 -1.84 -4.63 13.53
CA GLN A 49 -1.76 -3.71 12.41
C GLN A 49 -2.75 -4.06 11.29
N ALA A 50 -2.93 -5.34 10.98
CA ALA A 50 -3.88 -5.78 9.94
C ALA A 50 -5.32 -5.36 10.25
N VAL A 51 -5.74 -5.50 11.51
CA VAL A 51 -7.09 -5.10 11.96
C VAL A 51 -7.27 -3.59 11.85
N LEU A 52 -6.27 -2.83 12.30
CA LEU A 52 -6.28 -1.36 12.26
C LEU A 52 -6.23 -0.84 10.82
N LYS A 53 -5.46 -1.47 9.93
CA LYS A 53 -5.46 -1.21 8.48
C LYS A 53 -6.87 -1.34 7.91
N HIS A 54 -7.52 -2.48 8.15
CA HIS A 54 -8.88 -2.71 7.64
C HIS A 54 -9.87 -1.66 8.15
N ARG A 55 -9.76 -1.30 9.44
CA ARG A 55 -10.62 -0.26 10.02
C ARG A 55 -10.36 1.11 9.41
N ILE A 56 -9.10 1.51 9.24
CA ILE A 56 -8.74 2.78 8.60
C ILE A 56 -9.28 2.82 7.17
N MET A 57 -9.12 1.73 6.41
CA MET A 57 -9.57 1.65 5.02
C MET A 57 -11.10 1.79 4.87
N THR A 58 -11.87 1.23 5.81
CA THR A 58 -13.34 1.28 5.78
C THR A 58 -13.90 2.57 6.36
N THR A 59 -13.17 3.23 7.26
CA THR A 59 -13.59 4.48 7.93
C THR A 59 -13.16 5.73 7.17
N TYR A 60 -12.13 5.63 6.33
CA TYR A 60 -11.51 6.76 5.64
C TYR A 60 -12.53 7.62 4.88
N ASP A 61 -12.56 8.91 5.23
CA ASP A 61 -13.26 9.95 4.48
C ASP A 61 -12.25 10.92 3.84
N PRO A 62 -12.23 11.08 2.50
CA PRO A 62 -11.25 11.90 1.81
C PRO A 62 -11.35 13.41 2.13
N SER A 63 -12.51 13.89 2.58
CA SER A 63 -12.72 15.29 2.95
C SER A 63 -12.14 15.63 4.32
N ARG A 64 -12.15 14.66 5.25
CA ARG A 64 -11.72 14.84 6.64
C ARG A 64 -10.32 14.30 6.90
N ASP A 65 -10.01 13.13 6.32
CA ASP A 65 -8.90 12.29 6.78
C ASP A 65 -7.68 12.33 5.85
N TYR A 66 -7.81 12.91 4.64
CA TYR A 66 -6.72 13.01 3.67
C TYR A 66 -5.45 13.61 4.27
N ALA A 67 -5.54 14.77 4.95
CA ALA A 67 -4.36 15.41 5.54
C ALA A 67 -3.69 14.53 6.61
N THR A 68 -4.47 13.74 7.35
CA THR A 68 -3.98 12.83 8.37
C THR A 68 -3.22 11.66 7.74
N ILE A 69 -3.80 10.99 6.74
CA ILE A 69 -3.14 9.90 6.01
C ILE A 69 -1.91 10.42 5.27
N PHE A 70 -2.01 11.59 4.61
CA PHE A 70 -0.90 12.19 3.87
C PHE A 70 0.30 12.46 4.78
N ARG A 71 0.09 13.01 5.99
CA ARG A 71 1.17 13.18 6.98
C ARG A 71 1.78 11.86 7.44
N ALA A 72 1.01 10.76 7.42
CA ALA A 72 1.50 9.45 7.83
C ALA A 72 2.51 8.84 6.84
N LEU A 73 2.61 9.38 5.61
CA LEU A 73 3.70 9.06 4.67
C LEU A 73 5.09 9.37 5.22
N ASP A 74 5.20 10.30 6.17
CA ASP A 74 6.44 10.66 6.87
C ASP A 74 6.49 10.12 8.31
N SER A 75 5.64 9.13 8.63
CA SER A 75 5.65 8.46 9.95
C SER A 75 7.00 7.81 10.24
N PRO A 76 7.54 7.83 11.47
CA PRO A 76 8.76 7.10 11.81
C PRO A 76 8.61 5.57 11.75
N SER A 77 7.39 5.05 11.62
CA SER A 77 7.12 3.62 11.44
C SER A 77 6.96 3.30 9.96
N PRO A 78 7.88 2.53 9.36
CA PRO A 78 7.77 2.10 7.96
C PRO A 78 6.45 1.38 7.67
N ALA A 79 5.92 0.59 8.61
CA ALA A 79 4.62 -0.09 8.46
C ALA A 79 3.47 0.92 8.33
N THR A 80 3.54 2.02 9.09
CA THR A 80 2.53 3.10 9.00
C THR A 80 2.69 3.92 7.72
N GLN A 81 3.92 4.10 7.21
CA GLN A 81 4.14 4.71 5.89
C GLN A 81 3.52 3.87 4.78
N ALA A 82 3.79 2.55 4.78
CA ALA A 82 3.22 1.63 3.80
C ALA A 82 1.69 1.63 3.83
N LEU A 83 1.07 1.58 5.02
CA LEU A 83 -0.37 1.71 5.17
C LEU A 83 -0.91 3.02 4.56
N ALA A 84 -0.22 4.14 4.80
CA ALA A 84 -0.63 5.42 4.24
C ALA A 84 -0.58 5.41 2.70
N ILE A 85 0.46 4.81 2.10
CA ILE A 85 0.55 4.64 0.64
C ILE A 85 -0.61 3.77 0.14
N GLU A 86 -0.88 2.64 0.79
CA GLU A 86 -1.98 1.74 0.41
C GLU A 86 -3.34 2.43 0.47
N VAL A 87 -3.65 3.14 1.56
CA VAL A 87 -4.92 3.87 1.71
C VAL A 87 -5.08 4.91 0.59
N LEU A 88 -4.05 5.72 0.34
CA LEU A 88 -4.10 6.75 -0.71
C LEU A 88 -4.23 6.11 -2.10
N THR A 89 -3.61 4.96 -2.32
CA THR A 89 -3.67 4.23 -3.59
C THR A 89 -5.04 3.60 -3.83
N GLU A 90 -5.56 2.84 -2.86
CA GLU A 90 -6.86 2.17 -2.94
C GLU A 90 -8.02 3.16 -3.05
N LYS A 91 -7.87 4.34 -2.42
CA LYS A 91 -8.85 5.43 -2.49
C LYS A 91 -8.62 6.38 -3.66
N VAL A 92 -7.64 6.10 -4.51
CA VAL A 92 -7.33 6.84 -5.75
C VAL A 92 -7.07 8.34 -5.48
N GLU A 93 -6.37 8.63 -4.39
CA GLU A 93 -6.03 9.98 -3.96
C GLU A 93 -4.90 10.58 -4.79
N ARG A 94 -5.22 10.99 -6.02
CA ARG A 94 -4.23 11.52 -6.99
C ARG A 94 -3.43 12.72 -6.48
N ARG A 95 -3.96 13.47 -5.52
CA ARG A 95 -3.26 14.57 -4.83
C ARG A 95 -1.94 14.12 -4.19
N ALA A 96 -1.82 12.85 -3.80
CA ALA A 96 -0.63 12.30 -3.17
C ALA A 96 0.49 11.89 -4.14
N VAL A 97 0.21 11.81 -5.45
CA VAL A 97 1.15 11.29 -6.45
C VAL A 97 2.54 11.93 -6.38
N PRO A 98 2.70 13.27 -6.27
CA PRO A 98 4.03 13.87 -6.18
C PRO A 98 4.86 13.34 -5.00
N LYS A 99 4.23 13.18 -3.82
CA LYS A 99 4.89 12.64 -2.63
C LYS A 99 5.17 11.14 -2.75
N LEU A 100 4.30 10.38 -3.40
CA LEU A 100 4.53 8.96 -3.66
C LEU A 100 5.71 8.73 -4.61
N VAL A 101 5.90 9.60 -5.61
CA VAL A 101 7.08 9.58 -6.52
C VAL A 101 8.37 9.95 -5.77
N GLU A 102 8.30 10.90 -4.83
CA GLU A 102 9.43 11.22 -3.93
C GLU A 102 9.83 9.99 -3.10
N ILE A 103 8.86 9.33 -2.45
CA ILE A 103 9.11 8.13 -1.62
C ILE A 103 9.68 6.98 -2.43
N LEU A 104 9.16 6.76 -3.65
CA LEU A 104 9.70 5.77 -4.59
C LEU A 104 11.19 6.00 -4.89
N SER A 105 11.59 7.27 -4.93
CA SER A 105 12.93 7.68 -5.34
C SER A 105 13.92 7.82 -4.19
N ASP A 106 13.44 7.82 -2.94
CA ASP A 106 14.24 7.99 -1.74
C ASP A 106 14.90 6.66 -1.30
N PRO A 107 16.24 6.50 -1.49
CA PRO A 107 16.93 5.27 -1.13
C PRO A 107 17.10 5.10 0.39
N THR A 108 16.81 6.13 1.20
CA THR A 108 16.91 6.07 2.66
C THR A 108 15.66 5.45 3.31
N ARG A 109 14.56 5.33 2.55
CA ARG A 109 13.34 4.66 3.00
C ARG A 109 13.55 3.15 3.04
N ALA A 110 12.84 2.49 3.95
CA ALA A 110 12.84 1.03 4.02
C ALA A 110 12.39 0.41 2.69
N ASP A 111 13.06 -0.67 2.27
CA ASP A 111 12.84 -1.32 0.97
C ASP A 111 11.37 -1.65 0.71
N PHE A 112 10.66 -2.16 1.72
CA PHE A 112 9.25 -2.51 1.57
C PHE A 112 8.34 -1.28 1.39
N VAL A 113 8.72 -0.10 1.90
CA VAL A 113 7.98 1.15 1.65
C VAL A 113 8.14 1.55 0.19
N ARG A 114 9.36 1.43 -0.35
CA ARG A 114 9.65 1.69 -1.77
C ARG A 114 8.97 0.68 -2.69
N GLU A 115 8.90 -0.59 -2.28
CA GLU A 115 8.14 -1.64 -2.97
C GLU A 115 6.65 -1.26 -3.09
N VAL A 116 6.02 -0.86 -1.97
CA VAL A 116 4.62 -0.44 -1.94
C VAL A 116 4.41 0.84 -2.78
N ALA A 117 5.35 1.78 -2.75
CA ALA A 117 5.32 2.96 -3.61
C ALA A 117 5.41 2.61 -5.11
N ALA A 118 6.25 1.64 -5.48
CA ALA A 118 6.38 1.18 -6.86
C ALA A 118 5.07 0.53 -7.34
N ALA A 119 4.46 -0.33 -6.51
CA ALA A 119 3.16 -0.93 -6.79
C ALA A 119 2.04 0.13 -6.92
N ALA A 120 2.10 1.19 -6.11
CA ALA A 120 1.17 2.31 -6.19
C ALA A 120 1.24 3.04 -7.53
N MET A 121 2.44 3.25 -8.09
CA MET A 121 2.60 3.88 -9.41
C MET A 121 1.84 3.12 -10.50
N GLY A 122 1.98 1.79 -10.51
CA GLY A 122 1.28 0.93 -11.46
C GLY A 122 -0.24 0.89 -11.26
N THR A 123 -0.71 1.06 -10.02
CA THR A 123 -2.13 1.06 -9.70
C THR A 123 -2.82 2.37 -10.02
N LEU A 124 -2.14 3.51 -9.83
CA LEU A 124 -2.65 4.83 -10.14
C LEU A 124 -2.40 5.26 -11.61
N ASP A 125 -1.68 4.42 -12.37
CA ASP A 125 -1.19 4.67 -13.74
C ASP A 125 -0.40 5.99 -13.85
N VAL A 126 0.60 6.18 -12.98
CA VAL A 126 1.46 7.38 -12.95
C VAL A 126 2.53 7.30 -14.04
N ARG A 127 2.18 7.67 -15.27
CA ARG A 127 3.05 7.56 -16.46
C ARG A 127 4.38 8.30 -16.32
N GLU A 128 4.39 9.38 -15.55
CA GLU A 128 5.59 10.17 -15.25
C GLU A 128 6.63 9.38 -14.44
N ALA A 129 6.21 8.33 -13.73
CA ALA A 129 7.12 7.47 -12.96
C ALA A 129 7.83 6.41 -13.81
N LEU A 130 7.47 6.22 -15.09
CA LEU A 130 8.03 5.18 -15.95
C LEU A 130 9.57 5.18 -15.97
N PRO A 131 10.29 6.31 -16.19
CA PRO A 131 11.75 6.29 -16.22
C PRO A 131 12.35 5.80 -14.90
N ARG A 132 11.79 6.25 -13.77
CA ARG A 132 12.25 5.85 -12.44
C ARG A 132 11.98 4.38 -12.17
N LEU A 133 10.79 3.89 -12.52
CA LEU A 133 10.45 2.47 -12.40
C LEU A 133 11.40 1.58 -13.21
N VAL A 134 11.85 2.03 -14.40
CA VAL A 134 12.86 1.28 -15.18
C VAL A 134 14.18 1.21 -14.46
N GLU A 135 14.66 2.32 -13.88
CA GLU A 135 15.87 2.31 -13.04
C GLU A 135 15.76 1.33 -11.87
N LEU A 136 14.59 1.26 -11.23
CA LEU A 136 14.34 0.37 -10.09
C LEU A 136 14.32 -1.11 -10.43
N THR A 137 14.34 -1.50 -11.71
CA THR A 137 14.47 -2.91 -12.11
C THR A 137 15.92 -3.42 -12.13
N ASP A 138 16.90 -2.54 -11.87
CA ASP A 138 18.32 -2.88 -11.79
C ASP A 138 18.64 -3.93 -10.74
N THR A 139 19.63 -4.78 -10.99
CA THR A 139 20.10 -5.80 -10.03
C THR A 139 20.68 -5.24 -8.72
N ALA A 140 21.09 -3.98 -8.69
CA ALA A 140 21.55 -3.30 -7.47
C ALA A 140 20.42 -3.00 -6.48
N GLU A 141 19.17 -3.01 -6.94
CA GLU A 141 18.00 -2.75 -6.09
C GLU A 141 17.53 -4.00 -5.35
N PRO A 142 16.86 -3.86 -4.19
CA PRO A 142 16.29 -4.98 -3.45
C PRO A 142 15.34 -5.82 -4.34
N PRO A 143 15.36 -7.16 -4.24
CA PRO A 143 14.56 -8.03 -5.12
C PRO A 143 13.07 -7.70 -5.15
N ALA A 144 12.49 -7.33 -4.00
CA ALA A 144 11.08 -6.98 -3.89
C ALA A 144 10.75 -5.66 -4.61
N VAL A 145 11.59 -4.63 -4.45
CA VAL A 145 11.47 -3.35 -5.16
C VAL A 145 11.56 -3.55 -6.67
N ARG A 146 12.52 -4.37 -7.13
CA ARG A 146 12.67 -4.71 -8.55
C ARG A 146 11.45 -5.39 -9.14
N SER A 147 10.90 -6.36 -8.42
CA SER A 147 9.69 -7.09 -8.82
C SER A 147 8.49 -6.16 -8.90
N ALA A 148 8.27 -5.34 -7.87
CA ALA A 148 7.19 -4.36 -7.85
C ALA A 148 7.31 -3.34 -8.98
N ALA A 149 8.52 -2.84 -9.25
CA ALA A 149 8.77 -1.91 -10.35
C ALA A 149 8.50 -2.55 -11.72
N HIS A 150 8.98 -3.78 -11.94
CA HIS A 150 8.67 -4.53 -13.16
C HIS A 150 7.15 -4.74 -13.33
N ASN A 151 6.46 -5.17 -12.28
CA ASN A 151 5.01 -5.40 -12.33
C ASN A 151 4.23 -4.10 -12.59
N ALA A 152 4.65 -2.98 -12.00
CA ALA A 152 4.08 -1.68 -12.27
C ALA A 152 4.24 -1.30 -13.75
N LEU A 153 5.44 -1.47 -14.31
CA LEU A 153 5.70 -1.24 -15.73
C LEU A 153 4.82 -2.12 -16.62
N VAL A 154 4.72 -3.43 -16.34
CA VAL A 154 3.83 -4.34 -17.08
C VAL A 154 2.38 -3.88 -17.00
N LYS A 155 1.88 -3.53 -15.81
CA LYS A 155 0.50 -3.10 -15.59
C LYS A 155 0.17 -1.83 -16.36
N MET A 156 1.08 -0.86 -16.39
CA MET A 156 0.87 0.41 -17.09
C MET A 156 1.00 0.26 -18.60
N THR A 157 1.92 -0.57 -19.08
CA THR A 157 2.30 -0.60 -20.50
C THR A 157 1.69 -1.76 -21.30
N GLY A 158 1.26 -2.82 -20.62
CA GLY A 158 0.85 -4.08 -21.26
C GLY A 158 2.02 -4.88 -21.85
N ALA A 159 3.27 -4.45 -21.66
CA ALA A 159 4.44 -5.03 -22.35
C ALA A 159 5.02 -6.29 -21.67
N GLY A 160 4.29 -6.93 -20.75
CA GLY A 160 4.79 -8.10 -20.00
C GLY A 160 5.12 -9.33 -20.86
N ALA A 161 4.54 -9.43 -22.07
CA ALA A 161 4.92 -10.46 -23.03
C ALA A 161 6.26 -10.16 -23.73
N GLN A 162 6.65 -8.88 -23.80
CA GLN A 162 7.83 -8.40 -24.51
C GLN A 162 9.05 -8.28 -23.57
N VAL A 163 8.81 -7.88 -22.32
CA VAL A 163 9.85 -7.69 -21.32
C VAL A 163 9.65 -8.68 -20.18
N LYS A 164 10.61 -9.60 -20.00
CA LYS A 164 10.57 -10.60 -18.93
C LYS A 164 11.30 -10.10 -17.69
N PHE A 165 10.82 -10.50 -16.51
CA PHE A 165 11.54 -10.23 -15.27
C PHE A 165 12.83 -11.05 -15.19
N GLY A 166 13.95 -10.41 -14.84
CA GLY A 166 15.26 -11.05 -14.76
C GLY A 166 16.42 -10.04 -14.61
N PRO A 167 17.68 -10.51 -14.69
CA PRO A 167 18.85 -9.63 -14.55
C PRO A 167 18.90 -8.51 -15.59
N SER A 168 18.47 -8.76 -16.83
CA SER A 168 18.45 -7.76 -17.91
C SER A 168 17.17 -6.92 -17.96
N SER A 169 16.30 -6.95 -16.92
CA SER A 169 15.03 -6.21 -16.96
C SER A 169 15.22 -4.71 -17.18
N ARG A 170 16.24 -4.10 -16.56
CA ARG A 170 16.53 -2.66 -16.76
C ARG A 170 16.85 -2.35 -18.21
N GLU A 171 17.72 -3.14 -18.84
CA GLU A 171 18.13 -2.96 -20.22
C GLU A 171 16.94 -3.13 -21.17
N GLN A 172 16.15 -4.20 -20.99
CA GLN A 172 14.98 -4.48 -21.81
C GLN A 172 13.92 -3.38 -21.70
N TRP A 173 13.64 -2.91 -20.48
CA TRP A 173 12.71 -1.81 -20.27
C TRP A 173 13.23 -0.48 -20.81
N THR A 174 14.54 -0.22 -20.71
CA THR A 174 15.16 0.97 -21.30
C THR A 174 15.01 0.98 -22.82
N LEU A 175 15.26 -0.16 -23.46
CA LEU A 175 15.05 -0.32 -24.90
C LEU A 175 13.58 -0.13 -25.27
N TRP A 176 12.66 -0.74 -24.52
CA TRP A 176 11.23 -0.60 -24.74
C TRP A 176 10.77 0.86 -24.62
N LEU A 177 11.20 1.61 -23.60
CA LEU A 177 10.83 3.03 -23.48
C LEU A 177 11.33 3.87 -24.65
N ARG A 178 12.56 3.61 -25.13
CA ARG A 178 13.09 4.29 -26.32
C ARG A 178 12.23 4.01 -27.56
N THR A 179 11.85 2.76 -27.80
CA THR A 179 11.03 2.43 -28.98
C THR A 179 9.66 3.10 -28.97
N GLN A 180 9.05 3.28 -27.79
CA GLN A 180 7.79 4.03 -27.68
C GLN A 180 7.95 5.53 -27.96
N GLN A 181 9.07 6.13 -27.52
CA GLN A 181 9.33 7.56 -27.77
C GLN A 181 9.55 7.87 -29.27
N PHE A 182 10.10 6.92 -30.03
CA PHE A 182 10.32 7.07 -31.48
C PHE A 182 9.19 6.50 -32.36
N GLY A 183 8.24 5.76 -31.78
CA GLY A 183 7.10 5.16 -32.48
C GLY A 183 5.86 6.04 -32.61
N GLY A 184 5.83 7.20 -31.92
CA GLY A 184 4.68 8.12 -31.84
C GLY A 184 4.55 9.13 -33.00
N THR A 185 5.34 9.02 -34.06
CA THR A 185 5.16 9.80 -35.29
C THR A 185 4.56 8.93 -36.40
N ARG A 186 3.24 8.74 -36.36
CA ARG A 186 2.42 8.42 -37.54
C ARG A 186 1.05 9.06 -37.40
#